data_AF-A0A1A5P579-F1
#
_entry.id   AF-A0A1A5P579-F1
#
_cell.length_a   1.000
_cell.length_b   1.000
_cell.length_c   1.000
_cell.angle_alpha   90.00
_cell.angle_beta   90.00
_cell.angle_gamma   90.00
#
_symmetry.space_group_name_H-M   'P 1'
#
loop_
_entity.id
_entity.type
_entity.pdbx_description
1 polymer ?
#
loop_
_entity_poly.entity_id
_entity_poly.type
_entity_poly.pdbx_seq_one_letter_code
_entity_poly.pdbx_strand_id
1 'polypeptide(L)'
;MTSATPAPARVTAYDALLARARAGELGPDPAARRISVAFTTRQAVRHDGRGGGYRNEVLSLRLAEAVGSCAVEPGTLPDGAVEDCAGADVARLLGHPLPAVRVAALDAYLMHTTPHVPANGALAVPLPAGTSLEKSRARARAVVELLDLPPGATVLVVGVVNSLLEELRSQGLGYVPCDLKGGLTEWGETVVTDALGAAGRCDALLVSGMTLGNGTFEPLREHALRRGKQLVVFAQTGSAVLPRLLGHGVSAVCAEPYPFFWLDGGPGTVHRYRAVRPGGAR
;
A
#
# COMPACT_ATOMS: atom_id res chain seq x y z
N MET A 1 -24.16 -30.50 -25.56
CA MET A 1 -22.87 -29.91 -25.12
C MET A 1 -23.13 -29.11 -23.86
N THR A 2 -22.82 -29.68 -22.71
CA THR A 2 -22.98 -29.04 -21.39
C THR A 2 -21.95 -27.93 -21.26
N SER A 3 -22.44 -26.69 -21.14
CA SER A 3 -21.63 -25.52 -20.81
C SER A 3 -20.99 -25.75 -19.44
N ALA A 4 -19.66 -25.88 -19.41
CA ALA A 4 -18.91 -25.92 -18.16
C ALA A 4 -18.95 -24.52 -17.55
N THR A 5 -19.64 -24.39 -16.42
CA THR A 5 -19.54 -23.20 -15.57
C THR A 5 -18.08 -23.01 -15.18
N PRO A 6 -17.46 -21.84 -15.41
CA PRO A 6 -16.10 -21.61 -14.98
C PRO A 6 -16.03 -21.73 -13.46
N ALA A 7 -15.06 -22.50 -12.97
CA ALA A 7 -14.80 -22.61 -11.54
C ALA A 7 -14.60 -21.20 -10.95
N PRO A 8 -15.14 -20.91 -9.75
CA PRO A 8 -14.92 -19.62 -9.13
C PRO A 8 -13.41 -19.39 -8.99
N ALA A 9 -12.92 -18.29 -9.55
CA ALA A 9 -11.52 -17.90 -9.38
C ALA A 9 -11.21 -17.86 -7.88
N ARG A 10 -10.23 -18.64 -7.43
CA ARG A 10 -9.84 -18.66 -6.01
C ARG A 10 -9.48 -17.25 -5.60
N VAL A 11 -10.20 -16.71 -4.61
CA VAL A 11 -9.89 -15.41 -4.02
C VAL A 11 -8.44 -15.42 -3.55
N THR A 12 -7.61 -14.58 -4.14
CA THR A 12 -6.21 -14.45 -3.72
C THR A 12 -6.16 -13.53 -2.49
N ALA A 13 -5.63 -14.07 -1.39
CA ALA A 13 -5.34 -13.36 -0.14
C ALA A 13 -3.82 -13.14 0.01
N TYR A 14 -3.42 -12.29 0.96
CA TYR A 14 -1.99 -12.05 1.25
C TYR A 14 -1.24 -13.36 1.58
N ASP A 15 -1.77 -14.19 2.49
CA ASP A 15 -1.11 -15.43 2.89
C ASP A 15 -1.01 -16.44 1.74
N ALA A 16 -2.01 -16.48 0.86
CA ALA A 16 -1.96 -17.31 -0.34
C ALA A 16 -0.87 -16.81 -1.31
N LEU A 17 -0.73 -15.50 -1.49
CA LEU A 17 0.33 -14.91 -2.31
C LEU A 17 1.72 -15.20 -1.73
N LEU A 18 1.86 -15.07 -0.41
CA LEU A 18 3.09 -15.40 0.32
C LEU A 18 3.46 -16.88 0.15
N ALA A 19 2.49 -17.80 0.29
CA ALA A 19 2.71 -19.23 0.11
C ALA A 19 3.17 -19.57 -1.32
N ARG A 20 2.54 -18.97 -2.33
CA ARG A 20 2.94 -19.16 -3.75
C ARG A 20 4.34 -18.64 -4.04
N ALA A 21 4.71 -17.50 -3.45
CA ALA A 21 6.07 -16.97 -3.56
C ALA A 21 7.09 -17.94 -2.95
N ARG A 22 6.81 -18.48 -1.75
CA ARG A 22 7.67 -19.47 -1.08
C ARG A 22 7.80 -20.78 -1.87
N ALA A 23 6.76 -21.16 -2.60
CA ALA A 23 6.77 -22.33 -3.49
C ALA A 23 7.46 -22.06 -4.84
N GLY A 24 7.96 -20.85 -5.11
CA GLY A 24 8.61 -20.49 -6.37
C GLY A 24 7.64 -20.38 -7.56
N GLU A 25 6.34 -20.23 -7.31
CA GLU A 25 5.32 -20.22 -8.37
C GLU A 25 5.16 -18.86 -9.07
N LEU A 26 5.79 -17.81 -8.54
CA LEU A 26 5.57 -16.42 -8.98
C LEU A 26 6.76 -15.85 -9.76
N GLY A 27 7.84 -16.61 -9.91
CA GLY A 27 9.07 -16.15 -10.53
C GLY A 27 10.24 -17.09 -10.25
N PRO A 28 11.49 -16.59 -10.29
CA PRO A 28 12.67 -17.38 -9.98
C PRO A 28 12.62 -17.97 -8.56
N ASP A 29 13.33 -19.08 -8.34
CA ASP A 29 13.45 -19.73 -7.03
C ASP A 29 13.88 -18.72 -5.94
N PRO A 30 13.05 -18.45 -4.92
CA PRO A 30 13.39 -17.51 -3.84
C PRO A 30 14.62 -17.95 -3.02
N ALA A 31 14.96 -19.24 -2.97
CA ALA A 31 16.16 -19.71 -2.28
C ALA A 31 17.45 -19.34 -3.04
N ALA A 32 17.36 -19.10 -4.35
CA ALA A 32 18.46 -18.67 -5.21
C ALA A 32 18.62 -17.14 -5.29
N ARG A 33 17.79 -16.37 -4.57
CA ARG A 33 17.78 -14.91 -4.59
C ARG A 33 18.20 -14.37 -3.23
N ARG A 34 19.15 -13.43 -3.20
CA ARG A 34 19.68 -12.85 -1.96
C ARG A 34 19.46 -11.35 -1.88
N ILE A 35 19.12 -10.87 -0.69
CA ILE A 35 19.06 -9.44 -0.40
C ILE A 35 20.49 -8.89 -0.33
N SER A 36 20.79 -7.90 -1.16
CA SER A 36 22.13 -7.29 -1.21
C SER A 36 22.30 -6.16 -0.21
N VAL A 37 21.21 -5.44 0.10
CA VAL A 37 21.20 -4.33 1.05
C VAL A 37 19.91 -4.40 1.85
N ALA A 38 20.01 -4.25 3.16
CA ALA A 38 18.89 -3.99 4.05
C ALA A 38 19.15 -2.65 4.76
N PHE A 39 18.10 -1.86 4.95
CA PHE A 39 18.21 -0.58 5.64
C PHE A 39 16.88 -0.15 6.23
N THR A 40 16.93 0.74 7.22
CA THR A 40 15.76 1.48 7.69
C THR A 40 15.83 2.93 7.28
N THR A 41 14.69 3.50 6.89
CA THR A 41 14.53 4.93 6.74
C THR A 41 13.67 5.46 7.88
N ARG A 42 14.25 6.30 8.74
CA ARG A 42 13.54 7.01 9.82
C ARG A 42 13.41 8.46 9.43
N GLN A 43 12.19 8.99 9.48
CA GLN A 43 11.93 10.39 9.16
C GLN A 43 10.98 11.04 10.16
N ALA A 44 11.10 12.36 10.28
CA ALA A 44 10.16 13.22 10.96
C ALA A 44 9.82 14.39 10.05
N VAL A 45 8.54 14.73 9.96
CA VAL A 45 8.06 15.77 9.05
C VAL A 45 7.26 16.80 9.84
N ARG A 46 7.57 18.08 9.59
CA ARG A 46 6.74 19.23 9.92
C ARG A 46 6.64 20.05 8.65
N HIS A 47 5.42 20.22 8.13
CA HIS A 47 5.21 20.98 6.91
C HIS A 47 4.92 22.44 7.26
N ASP A 48 5.55 23.37 6.55
CA ASP A 48 5.19 24.78 6.65
C ASP A 48 3.70 24.97 6.36
N GLY A 49 3.02 25.71 7.23
CA GLY A 49 1.57 25.93 7.15
C GLY A 49 0.68 24.81 7.70
N ARG A 50 1.23 23.73 8.27
CA ARG A 50 0.45 22.68 8.98
C ARG A 50 0.70 22.75 10.49
N GLY A 51 -0.36 22.53 11.29
CA GLY A 51 -0.27 22.58 12.76
C GLY A 51 0.37 21.35 13.43
N GLY A 52 0.73 20.31 12.67
CA GLY A 52 1.20 19.03 13.20
C GLY A 52 2.31 18.39 12.37
N GLY A 53 2.83 17.27 12.87
CA GLY A 53 3.89 16.50 12.22
C GLY A 53 3.75 15.01 12.48
N TYR A 54 4.52 14.20 11.76
CA TYR A 54 4.51 12.75 11.89
C TYR A 54 5.93 12.18 11.87
N ARG A 55 6.07 10.96 12.39
CA ARG A 55 7.30 10.17 12.35
C ARG A 55 7.01 8.85 11.67
N ASN A 56 7.85 8.46 10.73
CA ASN A 56 7.77 7.17 10.05
C ASN A 56 9.09 6.41 10.21
N GLU A 57 8.98 5.10 10.30
CA GLU A 57 10.09 4.16 10.17
C GLU A 57 9.72 3.09 9.14
N VAL A 58 10.61 2.84 8.19
CA VAL A 58 10.38 1.88 7.11
C VAL A 58 11.57 0.95 6.99
N LEU A 59 11.34 -0.36 7.10
CA LEU A 59 12.30 -1.39 6.72
C LEU A 59 12.27 -1.56 5.20
N SER A 60 13.43 -1.51 4.57
CA SER A 60 13.60 -1.66 3.13
C SER A 60 14.66 -2.70 2.80
N LEU A 61 14.35 -3.58 1.85
CA LEU A 61 15.21 -4.68 1.40
C LEU A 61 15.45 -4.56 -0.10
N ARG A 62 16.71 -4.54 -0.50
CA ARG A 62 17.11 -4.49 -1.90
C ARG A 62 17.42 -5.88 -2.45
N LEU A 63 16.67 -6.28 -3.46
CA LEU A 63 16.92 -7.47 -4.28
C LEU A 63 17.24 -7.01 -5.71
N ALA A 64 18.50 -7.14 -6.12
CA ALA A 64 18.98 -6.64 -7.41
C ALA A 64 18.63 -5.15 -7.62
N GLU A 65 17.84 -4.82 -8.64
CA GLU A 65 17.33 -3.47 -8.93
C GLU A 65 16.13 -3.05 -8.07
N ALA A 66 15.43 -4.02 -7.48
CA ALA A 66 14.20 -3.78 -6.75
C ALA A 66 14.43 -3.49 -5.26
N VAL A 67 13.63 -2.59 -4.71
CA VAL A 67 13.56 -2.33 -3.27
C VAL A 67 12.13 -2.56 -2.81
N GLY A 68 11.95 -3.52 -1.90
CA GLY A 68 10.69 -3.76 -1.22
C GLY A 68 10.69 -3.14 0.16
N SER A 69 9.53 -2.68 0.61
CA SER A 69 9.44 -1.91 1.85
C SER A 69 8.25 -2.28 2.72
N CYS A 70 8.44 -2.19 4.03
CA CYS A 70 7.38 -2.27 5.03
C CYS A 70 7.58 -1.21 6.12
N ALA A 71 6.59 -0.35 6.29
CA ALA A 71 6.56 0.57 7.40
C ALA A 71 6.28 -0.18 8.70
N VAL A 72 6.87 0.32 9.78
CA VAL A 72 6.69 -0.17 11.14
C VAL A 72 6.40 1.02 12.05
N GLU A 73 5.84 0.74 13.23
CA GLU A 73 5.72 1.78 14.24
C GLU A 73 7.13 2.22 14.67
N PRO A 74 7.45 3.53 14.70
CA PRO A 74 8.78 4.01 15.07
C PRO A 74 9.27 3.42 16.40
N GLY A 75 10.47 2.83 16.38
CA GLY A 75 11.12 2.21 17.54
C GLY A 75 10.68 0.78 17.84
N THR A 76 9.83 0.16 16.99
CA THR A 76 9.38 -1.24 17.21
C THR A 76 10.16 -2.28 16.43
N LEU A 77 11.04 -1.88 15.50
CA LEU A 77 11.91 -2.82 14.81
C LEU A 77 13.01 -3.29 15.78
N PRO A 78 13.20 -4.61 15.98
CA PRO A 78 14.26 -5.12 16.85
C PRO A 78 15.65 -4.74 16.37
N ASP A 79 16.57 -4.54 17.32
CA ASP A 79 17.99 -4.41 17.03
C ASP A 79 18.50 -5.66 16.29
N GLY A 80 19.37 -5.47 15.29
CA GLY A 80 19.88 -6.57 14.46
C GLY A 80 18.98 -6.99 13.30
N ALA A 81 17.70 -6.57 13.27
CA ALA A 81 16.76 -7.01 12.22
C ALA A 81 17.20 -6.59 10.81
N VAL A 82 17.93 -5.49 10.67
CA VAL A 82 18.47 -5.03 9.39
C VAL A 82 19.64 -5.92 8.97
N GLU A 83 20.59 -6.13 9.87
CA GLU A 83 21.78 -6.95 9.69
C GLU A 83 21.43 -8.39 9.33
N ASP A 84 20.44 -8.96 10.01
CA ASP A 84 19.92 -10.31 9.77
C ASP A 84 19.27 -10.48 8.39
N CYS A 85 18.76 -9.39 7.80
CA CYS A 85 18.16 -9.42 6.48
C CYS A 85 19.21 -9.32 5.36
N ALA A 86 20.34 -8.63 5.60
CA ALA A 86 21.37 -8.46 4.60
C ALA A 86 22.06 -9.81 4.29
N GLY A 87 22.17 -10.16 3.00
CA GLY A 87 22.76 -11.41 2.54
C GLY A 87 21.87 -12.65 2.69
N ALA A 88 20.76 -12.57 3.42
CA ALA A 88 19.78 -13.65 3.54
C ALA A 88 19.10 -13.93 2.18
N ASP A 89 18.77 -15.20 1.95
CA ASP A 89 17.96 -15.58 0.80
C ASP A 89 16.49 -15.20 1.00
N VAL A 90 15.78 -14.96 -0.11
CA VAL A 90 14.38 -14.53 -0.08
C VAL A 90 13.49 -15.60 0.55
N ALA A 91 13.75 -16.89 0.32
CA ALA A 91 12.93 -17.97 0.88
C ALA A 91 12.92 -17.94 2.43
N ARG A 92 14.09 -17.73 3.05
CA ARG A 92 14.22 -17.53 4.50
C ARG A 92 13.42 -16.31 4.97
N LEU A 93 13.53 -15.18 4.28
CA LEU A 93 12.86 -13.93 4.68
C LEU A 93 11.33 -13.98 4.52
N LEU A 94 10.82 -14.68 3.51
CA LEU A 94 9.38 -14.95 3.37
C LEU A 94 8.83 -15.84 4.51
N GLY A 95 9.70 -16.59 5.19
CA GLY A 95 9.38 -17.38 6.38
C GLY A 95 9.74 -16.71 7.72
N HIS A 96 10.21 -15.46 7.70
CA HIS A 96 10.71 -14.78 8.90
C HIS A 96 9.62 -14.57 9.95
N PRO A 97 9.89 -14.62 11.28
CA PRO A 97 8.88 -14.41 12.32
C PRO A 97 8.30 -12.98 12.34
N LEU A 98 9.08 -11.97 11.98
CA LEU A 98 8.60 -10.58 11.91
C LEU A 98 7.74 -10.35 10.65
N PRO A 99 6.48 -9.90 10.78
CA PRO A 99 5.63 -9.57 9.64
C PRO A 99 6.25 -8.53 8.71
N ALA A 100 6.90 -7.51 9.26
CA ALA A 100 7.53 -6.45 8.48
C ALA A 100 8.62 -6.98 7.52
N VAL A 101 9.42 -7.96 7.97
CA VAL A 101 10.43 -8.61 7.13
C VAL A 101 9.76 -9.42 6.03
N ARG A 102 8.70 -10.19 6.35
CA ARG A 102 7.95 -10.96 5.33
C ARG A 102 7.34 -10.06 4.26
N VAL A 103 6.73 -8.95 4.66
CA VAL A 103 6.12 -7.98 3.74
C VAL A 103 7.20 -7.33 2.87
N ALA A 104 8.28 -6.81 3.46
CA ALA A 104 9.35 -6.15 2.69
C ALA A 104 10.04 -7.12 1.73
N ALA A 105 10.25 -8.39 2.13
CA ALA A 105 10.87 -9.40 1.29
C ALA A 105 9.95 -9.82 0.13
N LEU A 106 8.66 -10.03 0.41
CA LEU A 106 7.67 -10.32 -0.64
C LEU A 106 7.54 -9.15 -1.62
N ASP A 107 7.57 -7.91 -1.12
CA ASP A 107 7.52 -6.70 -1.93
C ASP A 107 8.74 -6.60 -2.86
N ALA A 108 9.95 -6.84 -2.33
CA ALA A 108 11.19 -6.80 -3.10
C ALA A 108 11.20 -7.88 -4.19
N TYR A 109 10.77 -9.10 -3.83
CA TYR A 109 10.67 -10.21 -4.76
C TYR A 109 9.68 -9.93 -5.88
N LEU A 110 8.46 -9.47 -5.55
CA LEU A 110 7.44 -9.17 -6.56
C LEU A 110 7.78 -7.96 -7.43
N MET A 111 8.49 -6.98 -6.88
CA MET A 111 9.00 -5.85 -7.64
C MET A 111 10.08 -6.28 -8.64
N HIS A 112 10.94 -7.23 -8.26
CA HIS A 112 11.93 -7.81 -9.17
C HIS A 112 11.27 -8.68 -10.26
N THR A 113 10.25 -9.47 -9.92
CA THR A 113 9.59 -10.36 -10.90
C THR A 113 8.58 -9.65 -11.79
N THR A 114 7.88 -8.66 -11.24
CA THR A 114 6.83 -7.89 -11.91
C THR A 114 6.96 -6.41 -11.58
N PRO A 115 8.00 -5.75 -12.14
CA PRO A 115 8.25 -4.33 -11.89
C PRO A 115 7.08 -3.46 -12.36
N HIS A 116 7.01 -2.23 -11.86
CA HIS A 116 5.96 -1.28 -12.17
C HIS A 116 6.05 -0.69 -13.58
N VAL A 117 5.76 -1.52 -14.59
CA VAL A 117 5.72 -1.17 -16.00
C VAL A 117 4.35 -1.45 -16.61
N PRO A 118 3.97 -0.79 -17.73
CA PRO A 118 2.67 -1.01 -18.38
C PRO A 118 2.36 -2.47 -18.73
N ALA A 119 3.37 -3.26 -19.10
CA ALA A 119 3.23 -4.69 -19.36
C ALA A 119 2.71 -5.48 -18.14
N ASN A 120 2.96 -4.98 -16.93
CA ASN A 120 2.48 -5.54 -15.67
C ASN A 120 1.25 -4.79 -15.12
N GLY A 121 0.61 -3.95 -15.94
CA GLY A 121 -0.61 -3.21 -15.58
C GLY A 121 -0.39 -1.87 -14.88
N ALA A 122 0.86 -1.41 -14.76
CA ALA A 122 1.19 -0.15 -14.10
C ALA A 122 0.98 1.05 -15.03
N LEU A 123 0.26 2.06 -14.56
CA LEU A 123 0.22 3.38 -15.19
C LEU A 123 1.11 4.34 -14.38
N ALA A 124 2.23 4.76 -14.95
CA ALA A 124 3.11 5.74 -14.32
C ALA A 124 2.44 7.13 -14.27
N VAL A 125 2.50 7.77 -13.11
CA VAL A 125 1.99 9.12 -12.85
C VAL A 125 3.11 9.95 -12.26
N PRO A 126 3.59 10.98 -12.98
CA PRO A 126 4.69 11.80 -12.50
C PRO A 126 4.25 12.64 -11.30
N LEU A 127 5.15 12.78 -10.34
CA LEU A 127 5.06 13.76 -9.27
C LEU A 127 6.04 14.90 -9.58
N PRO A 128 5.59 16.17 -9.60
CA PRO A 128 6.48 17.29 -9.84
C PRO A 128 7.52 17.42 -8.71
N ALA A 129 8.65 18.03 -9.04
CA ALA A 129 9.58 18.51 -8.02
C ALA A 129 8.91 19.61 -7.17
N GLY A 130 9.39 19.79 -5.94
CA GLY A 130 8.87 20.82 -5.05
C GLY A 130 9.10 20.48 -3.57
N THR A 131 8.48 21.28 -2.72
CA THR A 131 8.47 21.07 -1.27
C THR A 131 7.78 19.74 -0.92
N SER A 132 8.09 19.22 0.27
CA SER A 132 7.47 18.01 0.78
C SER A 132 5.93 18.11 0.82
N LEU A 133 5.38 19.31 1.09
CA LEU A 133 3.93 19.54 1.10
C LEU A 133 3.32 19.52 -0.32
N GLU A 134 3.97 20.18 -1.29
CA GLU A 134 3.53 20.17 -2.69
C GLU A 134 3.52 18.75 -3.26
N LYS A 135 4.59 17.97 -3.01
CA LYS A 135 4.67 16.56 -3.41
C LYS A 135 3.61 15.70 -2.73
N SER A 136 3.36 15.93 -1.43
CA SER A 136 2.30 15.25 -0.67
C SER A 136 0.91 15.51 -1.25
N ARG A 137 0.61 16.76 -1.66
CA ARG A 137 -0.64 17.13 -2.33
C ARG A 137 -0.78 16.52 -3.73
N ALA A 138 0.28 16.57 -4.54
CA ALA A 138 0.28 15.95 -5.86
C ALA A 138 0.05 14.43 -5.78
N ARG A 139 0.69 13.77 -4.80
CA ARG A 139 0.47 12.36 -4.49
C ARG A 139 -0.96 12.11 -4.02
N ALA A 140 -1.50 12.95 -3.14
CA ALA A 140 -2.86 12.81 -2.63
C ALA A 140 -3.90 12.88 -3.75
N ARG A 141 -3.77 13.86 -4.66
CA ARG A 141 -4.55 13.93 -5.91
C ARG A 141 -4.46 12.62 -6.67
N ALA A 142 -3.25 12.09 -6.85
CA ALA A 142 -3.07 10.87 -7.59
C ALA A 142 -3.69 9.63 -6.95
N VAL A 143 -3.85 9.63 -5.64
CA VAL A 143 -4.55 8.58 -4.89
C VAL A 143 -6.07 8.77 -4.98
N VAL A 144 -6.58 9.97 -4.73
CA VAL A 144 -8.03 10.25 -4.68
C VAL A 144 -8.69 10.08 -6.03
N GLU A 145 -8.01 10.41 -7.13
CA GLU A 145 -8.48 10.15 -8.51
C GLU A 145 -8.68 8.64 -8.81
N LEU A 146 -8.24 7.73 -7.92
CA LEU A 146 -8.56 6.31 -8.03
C LEU A 146 -9.99 5.96 -7.57
N LEU A 147 -10.62 6.82 -6.77
CA LEU A 147 -12.00 6.66 -6.32
C LEU A 147 -12.96 6.97 -7.47
N ASP A 148 -14.02 6.17 -7.57
CA ASP A 148 -15.10 6.39 -8.54
C ASP A 148 -16.42 6.39 -7.77
N LEU A 149 -16.75 7.56 -7.22
CA LEU A 149 -17.85 7.75 -6.26
C LEU A 149 -18.65 9.00 -6.62
N PRO A 150 -19.97 9.00 -6.38
CA PRO A 150 -20.77 10.21 -6.55
C PRO A 150 -20.41 11.28 -5.50
N PRO A 151 -20.63 12.57 -5.80
CA PRO A 151 -20.51 13.64 -4.80
C PRO A 151 -21.33 13.34 -3.54
N GLY A 152 -20.81 13.69 -2.37
CA GLY A 152 -21.43 13.42 -1.07
C GLY A 152 -21.21 11.99 -0.53
N ALA A 153 -20.62 11.08 -1.31
CA ALA A 153 -20.20 9.78 -0.78
C ALA A 153 -19.15 9.94 0.33
N THR A 154 -19.16 9.01 1.28
CA THR A 154 -18.27 9.02 2.45
C THR A 154 -17.20 7.94 2.35
N VAL A 155 -15.93 8.32 2.48
CA VAL A 155 -14.77 7.42 2.37
C VAL A 155 -14.16 7.15 3.74
N LEU A 156 -13.99 5.87 4.11
CA LEU A 156 -13.15 5.52 5.25
C LEU A 156 -11.67 5.70 4.86
N VAL A 157 -10.92 6.53 5.59
CA VAL A 157 -9.49 6.77 5.33
C VAL A 157 -8.66 6.12 6.42
N VAL A 158 -7.98 5.01 6.13
CA VAL A 158 -7.14 4.27 7.10
C VAL A 158 -5.66 4.61 6.90
N GLY A 159 -5.03 5.15 7.94
CA GLY A 159 -3.68 5.74 7.88
C GLY A 159 -3.80 7.20 7.47
N VAL A 160 -4.14 8.06 8.44
CA VAL A 160 -4.56 9.45 8.18
C VAL A 160 -3.41 10.27 7.60
N VAL A 161 -3.65 10.83 6.42
CA VAL A 161 -2.76 11.81 5.77
C VAL A 161 -3.59 13.04 5.45
N ASN A 162 -3.26 14.19 6.05
CA ASN A 162 -4.07 15.40 5.90
C ASN A 162 -4.23 15.85 4.43
N SER A 163 -3.21 15.68 3.59
CA SER A 163 -3.32 15.98 2.15
C SER A 163 -4.37 15.10 1.44
N LEU A 164 -4.60 13.86 1.88
CA LEU A 164 -5.67 13.01 1.34
C LEU A 164 -7.05 13.53 1.75
N LEU A 165 -7.19 13.91 3.03
CA LEU A 165 -8.43 14.48 3.55
C LEU A 165 -8.78 15.82 2.88
N GLU A 166 -7.77 16.67 2.65
CA GLU A 166 -7.88 17.94 1.93
C GLU A 166 -8.38 17.71 0.49
N GLU A 167 -7.81 16.72 -0.20
CA GLU A 167 -8.20 16.39 -1.58
C GLU A 167 -9.59 15.73 -1.66
N LEU A 168 -9.98 14.89 -0.69
CA LEU A 168 -11.35 14.35 -0.65
C LEU A 168 -12.38 15.47 -0.52
N ARG A 169 -12.14 16.44 0.38
CA ARG A 169 -12.99 17.63 0.53
C ARG A 169 -13.05 18.48 -0.73
N SER A 170 -11.92 18.68 -1.41
CA SER A 170 -11.88 19.48 -2.65
C SER A 170 -12.72 18.86 -3.77
N GLN A 171 -12.91 17.54 -3.75
CA GLN A 171 -13.77 16.80 -4.67
C GLN A 171 -15.21 16.58 -4.17
N GLY A 172 -15.59 17.20 -3.04
CA GLY A 172 -16.95 17.09 -2.49
C GLY A 172 -17.25 15.71 -1.90
N LEU A 173 -16.23 14.95 -1.50
CA LEU A 173 -16.38 13.67 -0.81
C LEU A 173 -16.27 13.87 0.71
N GLY A 174 -17.16 13.20 1.45
CA GLY A 174 -17.06 13.08 2.89
C GLY A 174 -16.00 12.05 3.27
N TYR A 175 -15.52 12.09 4.52
CA TYR A 175 -14.61 11.07 5.01
C TYR A 175 -14.80 10.75 6.49
N VAL A 176 -14.31 9.57 6.88
CA VAL A 176 -14.09 9.16 8.26
C VAL A 176 -12.59 8.88 8.42
N PRO A 177 -11.85 9.70 9.17
CA PRO A 177 -10.42 9.49 9.36
C PRO A 177 -10.19 8.40 10.41
N CYS A 178 -9.32 7.44 10.12
CA CYS A 178 -9.04 6.31 10.99
C CYS A 178 -7.54 6.03 11.09
N ASP A 179 -7.03 5.92 12.32
CA ASP A 179 -5.66 5.54 12.61
C ASP A 179 -5.60 4.80 13.95
N LEU A 180 -4.70 3.84 14.09
CA LEU A 180 -4.53 3.10 15.35
C LEU A 180 -4.15 4.01 16.51
N LYS A 181 -3.47 5.13 16.23
CA LYS A 181 -3.08 6.12 17.25
C LYS A 181 -4.23 7.02 17.68
N GLY A 182 -5.31 7.09 16.90
CA GLY A 182 -6.38 8.06 17.09
C GLY A 182 -5.88 9.50 16.95
N GLY A 183 -6.44 10.40 17.76
CA GLY A 183 -6.10 11.83 17.76
C GLY A 183 -7.11 12.68 17.00
N LEU A 184 -6.63 13.81 16.48
CA LEU A 184 -7.45 14.78 15.74
C LEU A 184 -6.82 15.04 14.37
N THR A 185 -7.66 15.27 13.36
CA THR A 185 -7.20 15.84 12.09
C THR A 185 -6.74 17.29 12.28
N GLU A 186 -6.12 17.88 11.27
CA GLU A 186 -5.75 19.30 11.32
C GLU A 186 -6.95 20.27 11.44
N TRP A 187 -8.16 19.77 11.18
CA TRP A 187 -9.40 20.53 11.34
C TRP A 187 -10.14 20.17 12.64
N GLY A 188 -9.49 19.46 13.57
CA GLY A 188 -10.05 19.12 14.87
C GLY A 188 -11.07 17.98 14.85
N GLU A 189 -11.17 17.21 13.77
CA GLU A 189 -12.10 16.07 13.69
C GLU A 189 -11.50 14.85 14.40
N THR A 190 -12.32 14.08 15.11
CA THR A 190 -11.87 12.87 15.78
C THR A 190 -11.42 11.79 14.79
N VAL A 191 -10.18 11.33 14.95
CA VAL A 191 -9.66 10.15 14.27
C VAL A 191 -10.11 8.91 15.03
N VAL A 192 -10.94 8.08 14.39
CA VAL A 192 -11.41 6.83 15.00
C VAL A 192 -10.31 5.78 14.97
N THR A 193 -10.39 4.79 15.87
CA THR A 193 -9.36 3.75 16.02
C THR A 193 -9.81 2.37 15.52
N ASP A 194 -11.11 2.17 15.31
CA ASP A 194 -11.68 0.93 14.77
C ASP A 194 -12.09 1.11 13.30
N ALA A 195 -11.18 0.73 12.40
CA ALA A 195 -11.40 0.79 10.96
C ALA A 195 -12.54 -0.13 10.52
N LEU A 196 -12.63 -1.34 11.06
CA LEU A 196 -13.61 -2.33 10.61
C LEU A 196 -15.02 -1.95 11.09
N GLY A 197 -15.16 -1.48 12.34
CA GLY A 197 -16.41 -0.93 12.84
C GLY A 197 -16.86 0.32 12.08
N ALA A 198 -15.92 1.16 11.63
CA ALA A 198 -16.23 2.32 10.80
C ALA A 198 -16.55 1.97 9.33
N ALA A 199 -16.03 0.86 8.81
CA ALA A 199 -16.20 0.49 7.40
C ALA A 199 -17.65 0.20 7.01
N GLY A 200 -18.54 -0.09 7.97
CA GLY A 200 -19.97 -0.32 7.72
C GLY A 200 -20.69 0.91 7.16
N ARG A 201 -20.40 2.09 7.73
CA ARG A 201 -21.09 3.36 7.45
C ARG A 201 -20.50 4.20 6.30
N CYS A 202 -19.40 3.75 5.69
CA CYS A 202 -18.74 4.46 4.59
C CYS A 202 -19.04 3.78 3.25
N ASP A 203 -19.10 4.51 2.16
CA ASP A 203 -19.39 3.98 0.82
C ASP A 203 -18.18 3.28 0.18
N ALA A 204 -16.98 3.74 0.52
CA ALA A 204 -15.71 3.18 0.05
C ALA A 204 -14.62 3.22 1.13
N LEU A 205 -13.53 2.51 0.85
CA LEU A 205 -12.36 2.44 1.70
C LEU A 205 -11.14 2.94 0.93
N LEU A 206 -10.41 3.87 1.53
CA LEU A 206 -9.11 4.34 1.11
C LEU A 206 -8.08 3.96 2.19
N VAL A 207 -7.27 2.94 1.91
CA VAL A 207 -6.47 2.25 2.92
C VAL A 207 -4.97 2.41 2.67
N SER A 208 -4.20 2.59 3.73
CA SER A 208 -2.74 2.57 3.65
C SER A 208 -2.20 1.15 3.53
N GLY A 209 -1.17 0.95 2.69
CA GLY A 209 -0.44 -0.31 2.60
C GLY A 209 0.17 -0.78 3.93
N MET A 210 0.34 0.12 4.90
CA MET A 210 0.81 -0.20 6.27
C MET A 210 -0.07 -1.24 6.97
N THR A 211 -1.33 -1.39 6.55
CA THR A 211 -2.25 -2.41 7.07
C THR A 211 -1.78 -3.85 6.81
N LEU A 212 -0.88 -4.07 5.83
CA LEU A 212 -0.19 -5.35 5.67
C LEU A 212 0.76 -5.64 6.84
N GLY A 213 1.53 -4.63 7.26
CA GLY A 213 2.57 -4.78 8.28
C GLY A 213 2.04 -5.03 9.68
N ASN A 214 0.83 -4.53 9.99
CA ASN A 214 0.18 -4.73 11.29
C ASN A 214 -0.97 -5.76 11.27
N GLY A 215 -1.19 -6.45 10.14
CA GLY A 215 -2.18 -7.52 10.02
C GLY A 215 -3.64 -7.09 9.92
N THR A 216 -3.94 -5.80 9.73
CA THR A 216 -5.32 -5.29 9.66
C THR A 216 -5.90 -5.22 8.25
N PHE A 217 -5.11 -5.50 7.22
CA PHE A 217 -5.52 -5.40 5.82
C PHE A 217 -6.62 -6.42 5.44
N GLU A 218 -6.45 -7.68 5.82
CA GLU A 218 -7.29 -8.77 5.33
C GLU A 218 -8.77 -8.64 5.75
N PRO A 219 -9.10 -8.31 7.02
CA PRO A 219 -10.48 -8.04 7.41
C PRO A 219 -11.14 -6.89 6.62
N LEU A 220 -10.38 -5.83 6.29
CA LEU A 220 -10.88 -4.70 5.49
C LEU A 220 -11.11 -5.11 4.03
N ARG A 221 -10.19 -5.87 3.44
CA ARG A 221 -10.32 -6.42 2.08
C ARG A 221 -11.53 -7.33 1.95
N GLU A 222 -11.70 -8.24 2.90
CA GLU A 222 -12.86 -9.13 2.92
C GLU A 222 -14.18 -8.37 3.10
N HIS A 223 -14.21 -7.36 3.97
CA HIS A 223 -15.38 -6.51 4.12
C HIS A 223 -15.73 -5.79 2.82
N ALA A 224 -14.74 -5.18 2.16
CA ALA A 224 -14.96 -4.52 0.87
C ALA A 224 -15.47 -5.49 -0.19
N LEU A 225 -14.87 -6.67 -0.29
CA LEU A 225 -15.29 -7.72 -1.21
C LEU A 225 -16.73 -8.19 -0.95
N ARG A 226 -17.06 -8.55 0.30
CA ARG A 226 -18.39 -9.04 0.69
C ARG A 226 -19.49 -8.00 0.49
N ARG A 227 -19.16 -6.72 0.66
CA ARG A 227 -20.12 -5.60 0.56
C ARG A 227 -20.10 -4.91 -0.80
N GLY A 228 -19.29 -5.38 -1.75
CA GLY A 228 -19.13 -4.74 -3.07
C GLY A 228 -18.62 -3.29 -2.99
N LYS A 229 -17.90 -2.92 -1.92
CA LYS A 229 -17.37 -1.57 -1.73
C LYS A 229 -16.06 -1.41 -2.49
N GLN A 230 -15.83 -0.21 -3.01
CA GLN A 230 -14.54 0.13 -3.59
C GLN A 230 -13.48 0.15 -2.49
N LEU A 231 -12.39 -0.59 -2.70
CA LEU A 231 -11.19 -0.53 -1.86
C LEU A 231 -10.01 -0.04 -2.70
N VAL A 232 -9.59 1.19 -2.45
CA VAL A 232 -8.38 1.78 -3.01
C VAL A 232 -7.27 1.70 -1.98
N VAL A 233 -6.08 1.24 -2.37
CA VAL A 233 -4.93 1.19 -1.46
C VAL A 233 -3.82 2.12 -1.95
N PHE A 234 -3.28 2.95 -1.07
CA PHE A 234 -2.08 3.76 -1.35
C PHE A 234 -0.89 3.16 -0.62
N ALA A 235 0.16 2.83 -1.36
CA ALA A 235 1.10 1.79 -0.94
C ALA A 235 2.55 2.22 -1.14
N GLN A 236 3.17 2.67 -0.06
CA GLN A 236 4.63 2.62 0.11
C GLN A 236 5.06 1.25 0.65
N THR A 237 4.30 0.74 1.62
CA THR A 237 4.41 -0.65 2.08
C THR A 237 3.69 -1.59 1.12
N GLY A 238 4.36 -2.65 0.66
CA GLY A 238 3.75 -3.65 -0.21
C GLY A 238 3.33 -3.10 -1.58
N SER A 239 4.11 -2.16 -2.13
CA SER A 239 3.82 -1.48 -3.40
C SER A 239 3.67 -2.44 -4.60
N ALA A 240 4.42 -3.54 -4.64
CA ALA A 240 4.29 -4.64 -5.60
C ALA A 240 3.43 -5.81 -5.10
N VAL A 241 3.17 -5.90 -3.79
CA VAL A 241 2.26 -6.90 -3.20
C VAL A 241 0.81 -6.62 -3.58
N LEU A 242 0.34 -5.40 -3.31
CA LEU A 242 -1.08 -5.07 -3.40
C LEU A 242 -1.67 -5.09 -4.82
N PRO A 243 -0.94 -4.73 -5.89
CA PRO A 243 -1.42 -4.93 -7.26
C PRO A 243 -1.80 -6.38 -7.56
N ARG A 244 -1.21 -7.37 -6.88
CA ARG A 244 -1.53 -8.79 -7.08
C ARG A 244 -2.91 -9.19 -6.54
N LEU A 245 -3.54 -8.31 -5.75
CA LEU A 245 -4.85 -8.54 -5.14
C LEU A 245 -5.98 -7.81 -5.87
N LEU A 246 -5.68 -7.14 -7.00
CA LEU A 246 -6.69 -6.50 -7.85
C LEU A 246 -7.74 -7.52 -8.31
N GLY A 247 -9.01 -7.14 -8.24
CA GLY A 247 -10.14 -8.02 -8.55
C GLY A 247 -10.47 -9.03 -7.45
N HIS A 248 -9.61 -9.16 -6.43
CA HIS A 248 -9.82 -9.99 -5.25
C HIS A 248 -10.06 -9.10 -4.03
N GLY A 249 -11.07 -8.23 -4.10
CA GLY A 249 -11.40 -7.29 -3.02
C GLY A 249 -10.61 -5.99 -3.01
N VAL A 250 -9.51 -5.87 -3.78
CA VAL A 250 -8.87 -4.59 -4.08
C VAL A 250 -9.34 -4.09 -5.44
N SER A 251 -9.82 -2.85 -5.50
CA SER A 251 -10.35 -2.23 -6.72
C SER A 251 -9.27 -1.42 -7.47
N ALA A 252 -8.38 -0.76 -6.74
CA ALA A 252 -7.28 0.02 -7.31
C ALA A 252 -6.12 0.17 -6.33
N VAL A 253 -4.92 0.43 -6.86
CA VAL A 253 -3.72 0.68 -6.06
C VAL A 253 -2.99 1.91 -6.60
N CYS A 254 -2.56 2.80 -5.71
CA CYS A 254 -1.53 3.80 -5.98
C CYS A 254 -0.24 3.33 -5.32
N ALA A 255 0.63 2.69 -6.08
CA ALA A 255 1.89 2.14 -5.62
C ALA A 255 3.00 3.18 -5.71
N GLU A 256 3.82 3.26 -4.69
CA GLU A 256 4.96 4.17 -4.61
C GLU A 256 6.19 3.38 -4.15
N PRO A 257 7.00 2.87 -5.10
CA PRO A 257 8.22 2.16 -4.75
C PRO A 257 9.26 3.12 -4.17
N TYR A 258 10.24 2.57 -3.46
CA TYR A 258 11.39 3.36 -3.01
C TYR A 258 12.20 3.89 -4.22
N PRO A 259 12.69 5.14 -4.21
CA PRO A 259 12.62 6.12 -3.12
C PRO A 259 11.27 6.83 -3.02
N PHE A 260 10.79 7.04 -1.80
CA PHE A 260 9.52 7.70 -1.53
C PHE A 260 9.58 9.22 -1.74
N PHE A 261 8.42 9.84 -1.98
CA PHE A 261 8.27 11.25 -2.33
C PHE A 261 8.92 12.20 -1.31
N TRP A 262 8.99 11.77 -0.05
CA TRP A 262 9.46 12.56 1.09
C TRP A 262 10.99 12.50 1.29
N LEU A 263 11.72 11.68 0.53
CA LEU A 263 13.18 11.55 0.63
C LEU A 263 13.95 12.65 -0.13
N ASP A 264 13.39 13.12 -1.22
CA ASP A 264 14.06 14.04 -2.16
C ASP A 264 13.07 15.10 -2.67
N GLY A 265 13.56 16.30 -2.99
CA GLY A 265 12.77 17.40 -3.53
C GLY A 265 12.60 17.38 -5.06
N GLY A 266 13.36 16.52 -5.76
CA GLY A 266 13.27 16.33 -7.21
C GLY A 266 11.98 15.64 -7.66
N PRO A 267 11.81 15.45 -8.99
CA PRO A 267 10.64 14.78 -9.53
C PRO A 267 10.58 13.31 -9.08
N GLY A 268 9.36 12.79 -8.96
CA GLY A 268 9.11 11.41 -8.57
C GLY A 268 8.08 10.74 -9.48
N THR A 269 7.72 9.50 -9.18
CA THR A 269 6.66 8.77 -9.90
C THR A 269 5.92 7.86 -8.94
N VAL A 270 4.60 7.85 -9.06
CA VAL A 270 3.73 6.81 -8.47
C VAL A 270 3.11 6.00 -9.59
N HIS A 271 2.68 4.78 -9.29
CA HIS A 271 2.12 3.87 -10.28
C HIS A 271 0.68 3.51 -9.90
N ARG A 272 -0.25 3.83 -10.78
CA ARG A 272 -1.67 3.51 -10.61
C ARG A 272 -1.99 2.15 -11.23
N TYR A 273 -2.82 1.39 -10.54
CA TYR A 273 -3.40 0.16 -11.01
C TYR A 273 -4.90 0.17 -10.79
N ARG A 274 -5.64 -0.48 -11.69
CA ARG A 274 -7.08 -0.70 -11.56
C ARG A 274 -7.42 -2.15 -11.87
N ALA A 275 -8.39 -2.70 -11.15
CA ALA A 275 -8.98 -3.96 -11.54
C ALA A 275 -9.69 -3.77 -12.89
N VAL A 276 -9.48 -4.70 -13.82
CA VAL A 276 -10.23 -4.71 -15.08
C VAL A 276 -11.70 -4.93 -14.73
N ARG A 277 -12.57 -3.95 -15.05
CA ARG A 277 -14.01 -4.14 -14.91
C ARG A 277 -14.44 -5.25 -15.88
N PRO A 278 -15.19 -6.27 -15.43
CA PRO A 278 -15.83 -7.18 -16.37
C PRO A 278 -16.75 -6.34 -17.28
N GLY A 279 -16.41 -6.26 -18.58
CA GLY A 279 -17.21 -5.55 -19.60
C GLY A 279 -16.61 -4.25 -20.16
N GLY A 280 -15.46 -3.78 -19.68
CA GLY A 280 -14.75 -2.66 -20.30
C GLY A 280 -13.88 -3.14 -21.46
N ALA A 281 -14.34 -3.01 -22.70
CA ALA A 281 -13.46 -3.14 -23.86
C ALA A 281 -12.35 -2.08 -23.78
N ARG A 282 -11.12 -2.48 -24.11
CA ARG A 282 -9.97 -1.58 -24.22
C ARG A 282 -10.12 -0.65 -25.41
#